data_AF-A0A0P8A3X0-F1
#
_entry.id   AF-A0A0P8A3X0-F1
#
_cell.length_a   1.000
_cell.length_b   1.000
_cell.length_c   1.000
_cell.angle_alpha   90.00
_cell.angle_beta   90.00
_cell.angle_gamma   90.00
#
_symmetry.space_group_name_H-M   'P 1'
#
loop_
_entity.id
_entity.type
_entity.pdbx_description
1 polymer ?
#
loop_
_entity_poly.entity_id
_entity_poly.type
_entity_poly.pdbx_seq_one_letter_code
_entity_poly.pdbx_strand_id
1 'polypeptide(L)'
;MTVSRNTAKKLLYDFMFESDSAQTWVEDVWGLSPLLGQESANAAEVLGALIDTCSERQLNAVVASLYAAHADRISDLDSAAEWRVQIDADISKSTK
;
A
#
# COMPACT_ATOMS: atom_id res chain seq x y z
N MET A 1 13.40 -5.56 -3.75
CA MET A 1 12.28 -4.69 -4.15
C MET A 1 12.63 -3.23 -3.97
N THR A 2 12.59 -2.50 -5.07
CA THR A 2 12.75 -1.05 -5.17
C THR A 2 11.83 -0.59 -6.29
N VAL A 3 10.76 0.12 -5.92
CA VAL A 3 9.79 0.72 -6.83
C VAL A 3 9.85 2.24 -6.71
N SER A 4 9.38 2.94 -7.73
CA SER A 4 9.29 4.40 -7.69
C SER A 4 8.39 4.88 -6.55
N ARG A 5 8.58 6.10 -6.06
CA ARG A 5 7.68 6.74 -5.09
C ARG A 5 6.20 6.66 -5.48
N ASN A 6 5.89 6.89 -6.77
CA ASN A 6 4.51 6.85 -7.26
C ASN A 6 3.93 5.44 -7.20
N THR A 7 4.74 4.44 -7.55
CA THR A 7 4.35 3.02 -7.43
C THR A 7 4.15 2.65 -5.96
N ALA A 8 5.09 3.02 -5.07
CA ALA A 8 4.94 2.73 -3.65
C ALA A 8 3.68 3.38 -3.07
N LYS A 9 3.38 4.63 -3.44
CA LYS A 9 2.13 5.30 -3.06
C LYS A 9 0.91 4.51 -3.54
N LYS A 10 0.87 4.11 -4.81
CA LYS A 10 -0.21 3.30 -5.36
C LYS A 10 -0.41 2.00 -4.55
N LEU A 11 0.66 1.22 -4.34
CA LEU A 11 0.58 -0.04 -3.61
C LEU A 11 0.06 0.14 -2.18
N LEU A 12 0.53 1.18 -1.47
CA LEU A 12 0.06 1.49 -0.11
C LEU A 12 -1.42 1.90 -0.08
N TYR A 13 -1.87 2.67 -1.09
CA TYR A 13 -3.28 3.03 -1.24
C TYR A 13 -4.12 1.79 -1.56
N ASP A 14 -3.71 0.98 -2.52
CA ASP A 14 -4.43 -0.26 -2.88
C ASP A 14 -4.53 -1.21 -1.68
N PHE A 15 -3.47 -1.31 -0.85
CA PHE A 15 -3.49 -2.14 0.35
C PHE A 15 -4.53 -1.68 1.38
N MET A 16 -4.65 -0.36 1.56
CA MET A 16 -5.53 0.25 2.57
C MET A 16 -6.98 0.38 2.09
N PHE A 17 -7.18 0.69 0.81
CA PHE A 17 -8.49 1.03 0.23
C PHE A 17 -9.00 -0.01 -0.76
N GLU A 18 -8.32 -1.15 -0.91
CA GLU A 18 -8.75 -2.28 -1.76
C GLU A 18 -9.01 -1.87 -3.23
N SER A 19 -8.19 -0.95 -3.73
CA SER A 19 -8.25 -0.35 -5.07
C SER A 19 -9.32 0.74 -5.27
N ASP A 20 -10.10 1.06 -4.24
CA ASP A 20 -10.96 2.25 -4.24
C ASP A 20 -10.18 3.53 -3.94
N SER A 21 -10.82 4.66 -4.22
CA SER A 21 -10.30 5.95 -3.74
C SER A 21 -10.47 6.07 -2.23
N ALA A 22 -9.55 6.77 -1.57
CA ALA A 22 -9.66 7.05 -0.13
C ALA A 22 -11.01 7.74 0.21
N GLN A 23 -11.51 8.61 -0.66
CA GLN A 23 -12.79 9.28 -0.47
C GLN A 23 -13.96 8.28 -0.53
N THR A 24 -13.99 7.42 -1.56
CA THR A 24 -15.04 6.41 -1.74
C THR A 24 -15.10 5.46 -0.55
N TRP A 25 -13.94 4.94 -0.13
CA TRP A 25 -13.84 4.07 1.04
C TRP A 25 -14.34 4.75 2.32
N VAL A 26 -13.97 6.01 2.52
CA VAL A 26 -14.43 6.80 3.68
C VAL A 26 -15.95 7.01 3.65
N GLU A 27 -16.52 7.35 2.50
CA GLU A 27 -17.97 7.54 2.32
C GLU A 27 -18.75 6.24 2.58
N ASP A 28 -18.24 5.10 2.14
CA ASP A 28 -18.82 3.78 2.40
C ASP A 28 -18.84 3.44 3.89
N VAL A 29 -17.74 3.69 4.60
CA VAL A 29 -17.67 3.50 6.06
C VAL A 29 -18.64 4.45 6.77
N TRP A 30 -18.80 5.69 6.29
CA TRP A 30 -19.79 6.63 6.82
C TRP A 30 -21.22 6.13 6.67
N GLY A 31 -21.52 5.45 5.56
CA GLY A 31 -22.81 4.80 5.32
C GLY A 31 -23.12 3.67 6.32
N LEU A 32 -22.09 3.03 6.88
CA LEU A 32 -22.23 2.00 7.92
C LEU A 32 -22.30 2.58 9.33
N SER A 33 -21.46 3.58 9.63
CA SER A 33 -21.40 4.22 10.94
C SER A 33 -20.73 5.60 10.85
N PRO A 34 -21.41 6.70 11.23
CA PRO A 34 -20.81 8.03 11.21
C PRO A 34 -19.57 8.18 12.10
N LEU A 35 -19.50 7.45 13.21
CA LEU A 35 -18.33 7.47 14.10
C LEU A 35 -17.12 6.83 13.40
N LEU A 36 -17.32 5.65 12.80
CA LEU A 36 -16.25 4.95 12.08
C LEU A 36 -15.84 5.73 10.82
N GLY A 37 -16.77 6.42 10.17
CA GLY A 37 -16.47 7.27 9.02
C GLY A 37 -15.44 8.35 9.36
N GLN A 38 -15.61 9.04 10.49
CA GLN A 38 -14.66 10.05 10.95
C GLN A 38 -13.29 9.46 11.26
N GLU A 39 -13.23 8.28 11.89
CA GLU A 39 -11.97 7.58 12.17
C GLU A 39 -11.26 7.15 10.87
N SER A 40 -12.02 6.67 9.89
CA SER A 40 -11.54 6.33 8.55
C SER A 40 -10.98 7.53 7.80
N ALA A 41 -11.64 8.69 7.84
CA ALA A 41 -11.09 9.93 7.26
C ALA A 41 -9.76 10.32 7.90
N ASN A 42 -9.67 10.25 9.23
CA ASN A 42 -8.42 10.55 9.93
C ASN A 42 -7.30 9.59 9.51
N ALA A 43 -7.60 8.29 9.34
CA ALA A 43 -6.62 7.31 8.91
C ALA A 43 -6.12 7.58 7.48
N ALA A 44 -7.01 7.94 6.56
CA ALA A 44 -6.66 8.32 5.19
C ALA A 44 -5.77 9.58 5.15
N GLU A 45 -6.07 10.58 5.97
CA GLU A 45 -5.26 11.80 6.08
C GLU A 45 -3.87 11.52 6.64
N VAL A 46 -3.77 10.71 7.69
CA VAL A 46 -2.49 10.29 8.28
C VAL A 46 -1.64 9.53 7.26
N LEU A 47 -2.23 8.58 6.51
CA LEU A 47 -1.52 7.86 5.45
C LEU A 47 -0.99 8.84 4.39
N GLY A 48 -1.83 9.78 3.93
CA GLY A 48 -1.43 10.81 2.97
C GLY A 48 -0.23 11.62 3.45
N ALA A 49 -0.29 12.14 4.69
CA ALA A 49 0.79 12.93 5.28
C ALA A 49 2.10 12.14 5.44
N LEU A 50 2.01 10.86 5.84
CA LEU A 50 3.17 9.96 5.93
C LEU A 50 3.79 9.71 4.56
N ILE A 51 2.97 9.48 3.53
CA ILE A 51 3.46 9.23 2.17
C ILE A 51 4.13 10.47 1.59
N ASP A 52 3.60 11.66 1.84
CA ASP A 52 4.17 12.92 1.35
C ASP A 52 5.47 13.29 2.09
N THR A 53 5.62 12.87 3.34
CA THR A 53 6.82 13.15 4.15
C THR A 53 7.93 12.11 3.96
N CYS A 54 7.60 10.83 3.74
CA CYS A 54 8.60 9.76 3.62
C CYS A 54 9.46 9.90 2.36
N SER A 55 10.74 9.55 2.49
CA SER A 55 11.62 9.32 1.34
C SER A 55 11.23 8.04 0.57
N GLU A 56 11.60 7.94 -0.70
CA GLU A 56 11.34 6.75 -1.51
C GLU A 56 11.90 5.47 -0.86
N ARG A 57 13.09 5.55 -0.25
CA ARG A 57 13.67 4.44 0.52
C ARG A 57 12.79 3.99 1.69
N GLN A 58 12.23 4.94 2.45
CA GLN A 58 11.34 4.63 3.58
C GLN A 58 10.04 3.99 3.09
N LEU A 59 9.44 4.53 2.01
CA LEU A 59 8.24 3.94 1.41
C LEU A 59 8.49 2.51 0.95
N ASN A 60 9.60 2.25 0.27
CA ASN A 60 9.98 0.90 -0.14
C ASN A 60 10.17 -0.06 1.04
N ALA A 61 10.72 0.42 2.17
CA ALA A 61 10.84 -0.39 3.37
C ALA A 61 9.47 -0.79 3.94
N VAL A 62 8.50 0.14 3.94
CA VAL A 62 7.12 -0.15 4.37
C VAL A 62 6.46 -1.16 3.43
N VAL A 63 6.54 -0.96 2.11
CA VAL A 63 5.96 -1.89 1.12
C VAL A 63 6.58 -3.29 1.28
N ALA A 64 7.90 -3.39 1.46
CA ALA A 64 8.58 -4.67 1.68
C ALA A 64 8.12 -5.35 2.98
N SER A 65 7.95 -4.57 4.06
CA SER A 65 7.44 -5.09 5.33
C SER A 65 6.00 -5.60 5.20
N LEU A 66 5.12 -4.87 4.52
CA LEU A 66 3.74 -5.28 4.28
C LEU A 66 3.66 -6.53 3.40
N TYR A 67 4.47 -6.60 2.35
CA TYR A 67 4.56 -7.78 1.50
C TYR A 67 4.97 -9.02 2.29
N ALA A 68 5.99 -8.91 3.13
CA ALA A 68 6.45 -10.02 3.97
C ALA A 68 5.40 -10.47 5.00
N ALA A 69 4.64 -9.53 5.56
CA ALA A 69 3.67 -9.81 6.62
C ALA A 69 2.29 -10.26 6.09
N HIS A 70 1.91 -9.83 4.89
CA HIS A 70 0.54 -9.93 4.38
C HIS A 70 0.49 -10.45 2.93
N ALA A 71 1.42 -11.34 2.56
CA ALA A 71 1.52 -11.90 1.21
C ALA A 71 0.19 -12.49 0.70
N ASP A 72 -0.56 -13.20 1.56
CA ASP A 72 -1.85 -13.80 1.22
C ASP A 72 -2.88 -12.72 0.85
N ARG A 73 -3.06 -11.69 1.71
CA ARG A 73 -3.96 -10.55 1.44
C ARG A 73 -3.57 -9.82 0.16
N ILE A 74 -2.28 -9.60 -0.04
CA ILE A 74 -1.77 -8.91 -1.23
C ILE A 74 -2.04 -9.72 -2.50
N SER A 75 -2.05 -11.05 -2.42
CA SER A 75 -2.33 -11.92 -3.57
C SER A 75 -3.77 -11.81 -4.08
N ASP A 76 -4.70 -11.34 -3.23
CA ASP A 76 -6.10 -11.12 -3.56
C ASP A 76 -6.38 -9.71 -4.12
N LEU A 77 -5.41 -8.78 -4.06
CA LEU A 77 -5.57 -7.42 -4.59
C LEU A 77 -5.42 -7.39 -6.12
N ASP A 78 -6.14 -6.52 -6.79
CA ASP A 78 -5.99 -6.29 -8.24
C ASP A 78 -4.56 -5.86 -8.62
N SER A 79 -3.87 -5.17 -7.71
CA SER A 79 -2.47 -4.77 -7.89
C SER A 79 -1.45 -5.85 -7.54
N ALA A 80 -1.85 -7.08 -7.19
CA ALA A 80 -0.96 -8.18 -6.76
C ALA A 80 0.26 -8.38 -7.68
N ALA A 81 0.09 -8.23 -8.99
CA ALA A 81 1.18 -8.36 -9.97
C ALA A 81 2.26 -7.26 -9.82
N GLU A 82 1.88 -6.07 -9.35
CA GLU A 82 2.78 -4.93 -9.14
C GLU A 82 3.58 -5.04 -7.84
N TRP A 83 3.09 -5.82 -6.86
CA TRP A 83 3.84 -6.17 -5.65
C TRP A 83 4.96 -7.18 -5.91
N ARG A 84 4.89 -7.94 -7.01
CA ARG A 84 5.85 -9.00 -7.37
C ARG A 84 7.12 -8.48 -8.06
N VAL A 85 7.23 -7.19 -8.32
CA VAL A 85 8.38 -6.61 -9.03
C VAL A 85 9.61 -6.61 -8.12
N GLN A 86 10.48 -7.61 -8.32
CA GLN A 86 11.79 -7.86 -7.68
C GLN A 86 11.87 -8.84 -6.49
N ILE A 87 11.23 -10.01 -6.60
CA ILE A 87 11.80 -11.21 -5.95
C ILE A 87 12.82 -11.89 -6.89
N ASP A 88 12.64 -11.83 -8.22
CA ASP A 88 13.44 -12.65 -9.15
C ASP A 88 14.72 -12.00 -9.70
N ALA A 89 14.91 -10.68 -9.58
CA ALA A 89 16.04 -10.00 -10.21
C ALA A 89 17.38 -10.15 -9.46
N ASP A 90 17.35 -10.42 -8.15
CA ASP A 90 18.56 -10.50 -7.31
C ASP A 90 18.87 -11.88 -6.74
N ILE A 91 17.91 -12.82 -6.72
CA ILE A 91 18.21 -14.22 -6.33
C ILE A 91 18.94 -14.96 -7.46
N SER A 92 18.81 -14.49 -8.72
CA SER A 92 19.42 -15.12 -9.90
C SER A 92 20.82 -14.61 -10.28
N LYS A 93 21.34 -13.56 -9.62
CA LYS A 93 22.66 -12.98 -9.95
C LYS A 93 23.79 -13.26 -8.96
N SER A 94 23.54 -13.99 -7.87
CA SER A 94 24.57 -14.35 -6.90
C SER A 94 24.99 -15.83 -6.94
N THR A 95 24.92 -16.45 -8.13
CA THR A 95 25.56 -17.74 -8.41
C THR A 95 26.37 -17.64 -9.69
N LYS A 96 27.52 -16.97 -9.61
CA LYS A 96 28.66 -17.22 -10.51
C LYS A 96 29.97 -16.77 -9.87
#